data_AF-S7PSJ5-F1
#
_entry.id   AF-S7PSJ5-F1
#
_cell.length_a   1.000
_cell.length_b   1.000
_cell.length_c   1.000
_cell.angle_alpha   90.00
_cell.angle_beta   90.00
_cell.angle_gamma   90.00
#
_symmetry.space_group_name_H-M   'P 1'
#
loop_
_entity.id
_entity.type
_entity.pdbx_description
1 polymer ?
#
loop_
_entity_poly.entity_id
_entity_poly.type
_entity_poly.pdbx_seq_one_letter_code
_entity_poly.pdbx_strand_id
1 'polypeptide(L)'
;MPLRLPPQTQALSSPTFRPPPLDGSLTLPEMYDMHYSHTPHHPLFVFADSQGVTHEILWPTAVCAVHQVGHILWPRVGSPISAGRRPIVAILAASDTITYFTVMVGIIRAGYAAFLISTRNSSAAIAHLLGKAASGLVITAFMPCTPAVAPTPENVIKGALDCESDIVFCVPSFAEAWSRNAAYVDSCLYDGGPLSKEAGDNLTREGVSVFTLYRW
;
A
#
# COMPACT_ATOMS: atom_id res chain seq x y z
N MET A 1 12.00 -19.43 -18.68
CA MET A 1 10.82 -19.83 -19.47
C MET A 1 9.91 -18.61 -19.52
N PRO A 2 9.51 -18.07 -20.69
CA PRO A 2 8.56 -16.96 -20.73
C PRO A 2 7.26 -17.42 -20.05
N LEU A 3 6.78 -16.62 -19.09
CA LEU A 3 5.52 -16.90 -18.40
C LEU A 3 4.40 -16.93 -19.46
N ARG A 4 3.61 -18.01 -19.46
CA ARG A 4 2.44 -18.10 -20.33
C ARG A 4 1.45 -17.03 -19.89
N LEU A 5 0.98 -16.21 -20.83
CA LEU A 5 0.00 -15.18 -20.53
C LEU A 5 -1.23 -15.81 -19.87
N PRO A 6 -1.64 -15.33 -18.68
CA PRO A 6 -2.89 -15.77 -18.09
C PRO A 6 -4.07 -15.32 -18.97
N PRO A 7 -5.19 -16.05 -18.97
CA PRO A 7 -6.38 -15.62 -19.67
C PRO A 7 -6.85 -14.26 -19.11
N GLN A 8 -7.27 -13.37 -20.01
CA GLN A 8 -7.69 -12.01 -19.68
C GLN A 8 -9.13 -11.99 -19.15
N THR A 9 -9.31 -12.54 -17.94
CA THR A 9 -10.62 -12.69 -17.29
C THR A 9 -10.87 -11.65 -16.21
N GLN A 10 -9.90 -10.78 -15.91
CA GLN A 10 -9.98 -9.80 -14.84
C GLN A 10 -10.71 -8.53 -15.31
N ALA A 11 -11.47 -7.92 -14.41
CA ALA A 11 -12.15 -6.63 -14.60
C ALA A 11 -13.09 -6.53 -15.82
N LEU A 12 -13.61 -7.66 -16.33
CA LEU A 12 -14.51 -7.69 -17.49
C LEU A 12 -15.82 -6.91 -17.27
N SER A 13 -16.26 -6.80 -16.01
CA SER A 13 -17.47 -6.08 -15.61
C SER A 13 -17.21 -4.63 -15.20
N SER A 14 -15.95 -4.18 -15.11
CA SER A 14 -15.65 -2.82 -14.65
C SER A 14 -15.86 -1.80 -15.78
N PRO A 15 -16.68 -0.76 -15.59
CA PRO A 15 -16.90 0.25 -16.61
C PRO A 15 -15.74 1.25 -16.72
N THR A 16 -14.98 1.42 -15.63
CA THR A 16 -13.95 2.46 -15.52
C THR A 16 -12.53 1.92 -15.43
N PHE A 17 -12.33 0.65 -15.04
CA PHE A 17 -11.00 0.03 -14.96
C PHE A 17 -10.54 -0.53 -16.31
N ARG A 18 -9.25 -0.35 -16.64
CA ARG A 18 -8.59 -0.99 -17.78
C ARG A 18 -7.38 -1.78 -17.30
N PRO A 19 -7.36 -3.12 -17.44
CA PRO A 19 -6.24 -3.92 -16.93
C PRO A 19 -4.95 -3.63 -17.70
N PRO A 20 -3.79 -3.50 -17.01
CA PRO A 20 -2.50 -3.37 -17.67
C PRO A 20 -2.12 -4.67 -18.40
N PRO A 21 -1.25 -4.58 -19.42
CA PRO A 21 -0.70 -5.76 -20.07
C PRO A 21 0.08 -6.62 -19.09
N LEU A 22 -0.13 -7.94 -19.15
CA LEU A 22 0.52 -8.93 -18.29
C LEU A 22 1.69 -9.65 -18.98
N ASP A 23 2.15 -9.12 -20.11
CA ASP A 23 3.24 -9.64 -20.94
C ASP A 23 4.64 -9.18 -20.49
N GLY A 24 4.71 -8.37 -19.43
CA GLY A 24 5.96 -7.79 -18.93
C GLY A 24 6.47 -6.61 -19.76
N SER A 25 5.66 -6.07 -20.68
CA SER A 25 5.99 -4.86 -21.45
C SER A 25 6.11 -3.60 -20.60
N LEU A 26 5.45 -3.58 -19.42
CA LEU A 26 5.49 -2.49 -18.47
C LEU A 26 6.07 -2.94 -17.14
N THR A 27 6.93 -2.12 -16.56
CA THR A 27 7.30 -2.19 -15.15
C THR A 27 6.15 -1.71 -14.26
N LEU A 28 6.16 -2.10 -12.98
CA LEU A 28 5.12 -1.66 -12.03
C LEU A 28 4.93 -0.13 -12.00
N PRO A 29 5.97 0.73 -11.99
CA PRO A 29 5.77 2.18 -12.04
C PRO A 29 5.19 2.67 -13.38
N GLU A 30 5.51 2.02 -14.50
CA GLU A 30 4.95 2.39 -15.81
C GLU A 30 3.46 2.04 -15.91
N MET A 31 2.99 1.03 -15.16
CA MET A 31 1.56 0.76 -15.04
C MET A 31 0.79 1.95 -14.44
N TYR A 32 1.40 2.75 -13.56
CA TYR A 32 0.75 3.96 -13.02
C TYR A 32 0.51 5.01 -14.11
N ASP A 33 1.48 5.22 -14.99
CA ASP A 33 1.33 6.17 -16.10
C ASP A 33 0.32 5.68 -17.14
N MET A 34 0.25 4.36 -17.35
CA MET A 34 -0.77 3.75 -18.18
C MET A 34 -2.15 4.03 -17.60
N HIS A 35 -2.36 3.78 -16.30
CA HIS A 35 -3.65 4.04 -15.65
C HIS A 35 -4.00 5.53 -15.60
N TYR A 36 -3.02 6.43 -15.44
CA TYR A 36 -3.23 7.88 -15.54
C TYR A 36 -3.95 8.29 -16.83
N SER A 37 -3.59 7.66 -17.94
CA SER A 37 -4.11 7.98 -19.28
C SER A 37 -5.31 7.14 -19.70
N HIS A 38 -5.37 5.86 -19.30
CA HIS A 38 -6.37 4.91 -19.81
C HIS A 38 -7.48 4.60 -18.80
N THR A 39 -7.29 4.96 -17.53
CA THR A 39 -8.21 4.66 -16.43
C THR A 39 -8.57 5.91 -15.60
N PRO A 40 -8.87 7.08 -16.22
CA PRO A 40 -8.91 8.34 -15.49
C PRO A 40 -10.10 8.49 -14.52
N HIS A 41 -11.13 7.66 -14.68
CA HIS A 41 -12.37 7.72 -13.90
C HIS A 41 -12.49 6.58 -12.87
N HIS A 42 -11.44 5.78 -12.68
CA HIS A 42 -11.46 4.72 -11.67
C HIS A 42 -10.74 5.19 -10.39
N PRO A 43 -11.29 4.90 -9.21
CA PRO A 43 -10.61 5.16 -7.95
C PRO A 43 -9.35 4.29 -7.83
N LEU A 44 -8.24 4.88 -7.40
CA LEU A 44 -7.08 4.13 -6.90
C LEU A 44 -7.19 3.92 -5.39
N PHE A 45 -7.70 4.93 -4.68
CA PHE A 45 -7.96 4.83 -3.24
C PHE A 45 -9.41 5.17 -2.95
N VAL A 46 -9.99 4.41 -2.04
CA VAL A 46 -11.29 4.66 -1.42
C VAL A 46 -11.08 4.62 0.09
N PHE A 47 -11.57 5.62 0.81
CA PHE A 47 -11.44 5.68 2.27
C PHE A 47 -12.61 6.43 2.91
N ALA A 48 -13.00 6.05 4.12
CA ALA A 48 -14.00 6.76 4.90
C ALA A 48 -13.35 7.80 5.84
N ASP A 49 -13.98 8.96 6.00
CA ASP A 49 -13.57 9.94 7.00
C ASP A 49 -14.10 9.62 8.41
N SER A 50 -13.85 10.52 9.38
CA SER A 50 -14.28 10.32 10.77
C SER A 50 -15.80 10.31 10.98
N GLN A 51 -16.57 10.75 9.99
CA GLN A 51 -18.04 10.69 9.97
C GLN A 51 -18.56 9.48 9.19
N GLY A 52 -17.68 8.65 8.62
CA GLY A 52 -18.05 7.51 7.79
C GLY A 52 -18.44 7.90 6.36
N VAL A 53 -18.11 9.12 5.91
CA VAL A 53 -18.34 9.53 4.52
C VAL A 53 -17.22 8.96 3.66
N THR A 54 -17.58 8.21 2.62
CA THR A 54 -16.64 7.61 1.66
C THR A 54 -16.10 8.66 0.69
N HIS A 55 -14.78 8.71 0.56
CA HIS A 55 -14.03 9.57 -0.34
C HIS A 55 -13.20 8.74 -1.31
N GLU A 56 -13.05 9.24 -2.53
CA GLU A 56 -12.28 8.60 -3.59
C GLU A 56 -11.10 9.47 -4.04
N ILE A 57 -9.97 8.84 -4.32
CA ILE A 57 -8.86 9.45 -5.06
C ILE A 57 -8.69 8.68 -6.36
N LEU A 58 -9.04 9.33 -7.46
CA LEU A 58 -8.92 8.78 -8.80
C LEU A 58 -7.47 8.65 -9.24
N TRP A 59 -7.21 7.74 -10.18
CA TRP A 59 -5.89 7.53 -10.78
C TRP A 59 -5.18 8.82 -11.21
N PRO A 60 -5.82 9.78 -11.91
CA PRO A 60 -5.13 10.99 -12.34
C PRO A 60 -4.59 11.82 -11.17
N THR A 61 -5.39 11.98 -10.12
CA THR A 61 -5.01 12.72 -8.93
C THR A 61 -3.84 12.05 -8.21
N ALA A 62 -3.93 10.74 -7.98
CA ALA A 62 -2.88 9.99 -7.31
C ALA A 62 -1.56 9.98 -8.10
N VAL A 63 -1.63 9.76 -9.42
CA VAL A 63 -0.43 9.68 -10.27
C VAL A 63 0.21 11.05 -10.45
N CYS A 64 -0.57 12.13 -10.53
CA CYS A 64 -0.03 13.50 -10.44
C CYS A 64 0.77 13.70 -9.14
N ALA A 65 0.24 13.25 -7.99
CA ALA A 65 0.96 13.34 -6.72
C ALA A 65 2.24 12.48 -6.73
N VAL A 66 2.21 11.28 -7.30
CA VAL A 66 3.40 10.43 -7.54
C VAL A 66 4.45 11.17 -8.38
N HIS A 67 4.07 11.83 -9.47
CA HIS A 67 4.99 12.60 -10.31
C HIS A 67 5.56 13.81 -9.57
N GLN A 68 4.75 14.49 -8.75
CA GLN A 68 5.22 15.62 -7.91
C GLN A 68 6.34 15.20 -6.95
N VAL A 69 6.26 14.02 -6.36
CA VAL A 69 7.36 13.48 -5.54
C VAL A 69 8.67 13.43 -6.34
N GLY A 70 8.61 12.94 -7.59
CA GLY A 70 9.77 12.93 -8.48
C GLY A 70 10.32 14.33 -8.76
N HIS A 71 9.45 15.29 -9.06
CA HIS A 71 9.84 16.69 -9.27
C HIS A 71 10.50 17.33 -8.04
N ILE A 72 10.03 16.97 -6.84
CA ILE A 72 10.61 17.44 -5.56
C ILE A 72 11.99 16.80 -5.32
N LEU A 73 12.14 15.51 -5.60
CA LEU A 73 13.37 14.77 -5.30
C LEU A 73 14.48 15.05 -6.30
N TRP A 74 14.16 15.22 -7.58
CA TRP A 74 15.15 15.40 -8.65
C TRP A 74 16.20 16.48 -8.38
N PRO A 75 15.86 17.73 -8.00
CA PRO A 75 16.85 18.77 -7.72
C PRO A 75 17.68 18.52 -6.44
N ARG A 76 17.23 17.63 -5.55
CA ARG A 76 17.88 17.34 -4.26
C ARG A 76 18.79 16.12 -4.30
N VAL A 77 18.33 15.07 -4.98
CA VAL A 77 19.00 13.77 -5.06
C VAL A 77 19.86 13.67 -6.33
N GLY A 78 19.51 14.44 -7.37
CA GLY A 78 20.16 14.40 -8.67
C GLY A 78 19.59 13.31 -9.58
N SER A 79 20.08 13.30 -10.83
CA SER A 79 19.62 12.33 -11.82
C SER A 79 20.13 10.92 -11.50
N PRO A 80 19.25 9.90 -11.43
CA PRO A 80 19.67 8.50 -11.28
C PRO A 80 20.61 8.04 -12.41
N ILE A 81 20.49 8.64 -13.60
CA ILE A 81 21.27 8.29 -14.79
C ILE A 81 22.72 8.74 -14.64
N SER A 82 22.94 9.93 -14.08
CA SER A 82 24.27 10.53 -13.92
C SER A 82 25.06 9.94 -12.74
N ALA A 83 24.40 9.29 -11.77
CA ALA A 83 25.00 8.89 -10.51
C ALA A 83 25.82 7.58 -10.56
N GLY A 84 25.79 6.83 -11.67
CA GLY A 84 26.47 5.54 -11.82
C GLY A 84 25.96 4.42 -10.89
N ARG A 85 25.03 4.73 -9.98
CA ARG A 85 24.30 3.83 -9.09
C ARG A 85 22.91 4.42 -8.83
N ARG A 86 21.91 3.57 -8.57
CA ARG A 86 20.56 4.02 -8.19
C ARG A 86 20.59 4.64 -6.79
N PRO A 87 20.31 5.95 -6.60
CA PRO A 87 20.27 6.56 -5.28
C PRO A 87 19.20 5.92 -4.39
N ILE A 88 19.48 5.83 -3.09
CA ILE A 88 18.55 5.29 -2.09
C ILE A 88 17.95 6.43 -1.29
N VAL A 89 16.62 6.54 -1.33
CA VAL A 89 15.82 7.50 -0.55
C VAL A 89 15.13 6.75 0.57
N ALA A 90 15.49 7.08 1.81
CA ALA A 90 14.90 6.47 2.99
C ALA A 90 13.59 7.18 3.39
N ILE A 91 12.57 6.43 3.76
CA ILE A 91 11.33 6.95 4.36
C ILE A 91 11.32 6.55 5.84
N LEU A 92 11.43 7.53 6.72
CA LEU A 92 11.24 7.39 8.16
C LEU A 92 10.08 8.31 8.56
N ALA A 93 8.86 7.83 8.35
CA ALA A 93 7.65 8.58 8.61
C ALA A 93 6.64 7.65 9.28
N ALA A 94 6.00 8.12 10.34
CA ALA A 94 4.68 7.64 10.67
C ALA A 94 3.76 8.46 9.78
N SER A 95 3.07 7.87 8.81
CA SER A 95 2.07 8.56 7.98
C SER A 95 0.88 7.66 7.69
N ASP A 96 -0.22 8.23 7.20
CA ASP A 96 -1.33 7.43 6.67
C ASP A 96 -0.87 6.61 5.45
N THR A 97 -1.64 5.57 5.14
CA THR A 97 -1.34 4.60 4.07
C THR A 97 -1.23 5.26 2.70
N ILE A 98 -2.14 6.19 2.37
CA ILE A 98 -2.22 6.82 1.05
C ILE A 98 -0.99 7.71 0.83
N THR A 99 -0.64 8.55 1.81
CA THR A 99 0.54 9.40 1.77
C THR A 99 1.82 8.56 1.69
N TYR A 100 1.95 7.54 2.55
CA TYR A 100 3.14 6.68 2.60
C TYR A 100 3.36 5.98 1.24
N PHE A 101 2.29 5.41 0.69
CA PHE A 101 2.30 4.71 -0.57
C PHE A 101 2.62 5.64 -1.74
N THR A 102 2.00 6.83 -1.78
CA THR A 102 2.24 7.82 -2.84
C THR A 102 3.71 8.25 -2.89
N VAL A 103 4.32 8.52 -1.73
CA VAL A 103 5.75 8.86 -1.64
C VAL A 103 6.63 7.69 -2.07
N MET A 104 6.32 6.47 -1.62
CA MET A 104 7.05 5.26 -2.01
C MET A 104 7.02 5.05 -3.53
N VAL A 105 5.84 5.08 -4.15
CA VAL A 105 5.69 4.92 -5.60
C VAL A 105 6.37 6.06 -6.34
N GLY A 106 6.26 7.30 -5.85
CA GLY A 106 6.94 8.47 -6.40
C GLY A 106 8.47 8.33 -6.44
N ILE A 107 9.08 7.83 -5.37
CA ILE A 107 10.52 7.52 -5.31
C ILE A 107 10.90 6.50 -6.38
N ILE A 108 10.15 5.39 -6.46
CA ILE A 108 10.44 4.31 -7.41
C ILE A 108 10.25 4.80 -8.85
N ARG A 109 9.17 5.55 -9.11
CA ARG A 109 8.84 6.11 -10.43
C ARG A 109 9.86 7.15 -10.89
N ALA A 110 10.47 7.89 -9.97
CA ALA A 110 11.58 8.80 -10.24
C ALA A 110 12.91 8.06 -10.52
N GLY A 111 12.93 6.72 -10.45
CA GLY A 111 14.08 5.90 -10.74
C GLY A 111 15.02 5.68 -9.55
N TYR A 112 14.62 6.08 -8.33
CA TYR A 112 15.36 5.84 -7.10
C TYR A 112 14.95 4.51 -6.44
N ALA A 113 15.71 4.07 -5.44
CA ALA A 113 15.32 2.98 -4.56
C ALA A 113 14.68 3.54 -3.28
N ALA A 114 13.49 3.05 -2.91
CA ALA A 114 12.83 3.40 -1.66
C ALA A 114 13.32 2.48 -0.53
N PHE A 115 13.77 3.06 0.57
CA PHE A 115 14.17 2.32 1.78
C PHE A 115 13.23 2.65 2.94
N LEU A 116 12.32 1.73 3.24
CA LEU A 116 11.22 1.93 4.19
C LEU A 116 11.70 1.60 5.61
N ILE A 117 11.71 2.58 6.51
CA ILE A 117 12.13 2.39 7.90
C ILE A 117 10.92 2.53 8.82
N SER A 118 10.63 1.45 9.55
CA SER A 118 9.60 1.47 10.59
C SER A 118 10.01 2.43 11.72
N THR A 119 9.13 3.38 12.05
CA THR A 119 9.28 4.28 13.20
C THR A 119 9.23 3.55 14.54
N ARG A 120 8.84 2.27 14.56
CA ARG A 120 8.85 1.42 15.76
C ARG A 120 10.24 0.89 16.12
N ASN A 121 11.24 1.06 15.26
CA ASN A 121 12.61 0.70 15.56
C ASN A 121 13.21 1.63 16.63
N SER A 122 14.16 1.14 17.42
CA SER A 122 14.89 1.98 18.38
C SER A 122 15.70 3.06 17.65
N SER A 123 16.00 4.17 18.34
CA SER A 123 16.83 5.24 17.79
C SER A 123 18.20 4.73 17.32
N ALA A 124 18.81 3.82 18.07
CA ALA A 124 20.06 3.16 17.70
C ALA A 124 19.93 2.32 16.42
N ALA A 125 18.84 1.56 16.28
CA ALA A 125 18.58 0.77 15.08
C ALA A 125 18.32 1.66 13.86
N ILE A 126 17.54 2.74 14.01
CA ILE A 126 17.30 3.72 12.95
C ILE A 126 18.61 4.35 12.48
N ALA A 127 19.45 4.82 13.40
CA ALA A 127 20.75 5.39 13.08
C ALA A 127 21.65 4.40 12.32
N HIS A 128 21.65 3.14 12.76
CA HIS A 128 22.39 2.07 12.08
C HIS A 128 21.88 1.84 10.64
N LEU A 129 20.57 1.72 10.44
CA LEU A 129 19.97 1.51 9.12
C LEU A 129 20.24 2.67 8.17
N LEU A 130 20.10 3.91 8.64
CA LEU A 130 20.39 5.10 7.87
C LEU A 130 21.86 5.16 7.45
N GLY A 131 22.79 4.91 8.38
CA GLY A 131 24.23 4.93 8.08
C GLY A 131 24.69 3.84 7.13
N LYS A 132 23.93 2.73 6.98
CA LYS A 132 24.28 1.61 6.11
C LYS A 132 23.62 1.65 4.74
N ALA A 133 22.40 2.17 4.64
CA ALA A 133 21.58 2.03 3.43
C ALA A 133 21.18 3.36 2.77
N ALA A 134 21.02 4.45 3.53
CA ALA A 134 20.61 5.72 2.93
C ALA A 134 21.79 6.38 2.21
N SER A 135 21.62 6.74 0.93
CA SER A 135 22.70 7.32 0.11
C SER A 135 22.29 8.55 -0.71
N GLY A 136 21.01 8.92 -0.71
CA GLY A 136 20.48 10.08 -1.45
C GLY A 136 19.76 11.11 -0.60
N LEU A 137 18.73 10.68 0.15
CA LEU A 137 17.92 11.56 1.00
C LEU A 137 17.19 10.75 2.08
N VAL A 138 16.94 11.36 3.22
CA VAL A 138 16.01 10.82 4.23
C VAL A 138 14.78 11.72 4.24
N ILE A 139 13.63 11.16 3.92
CA ILE A 139 12.33 11.80 4.06
C ILE A 139 11.80 11.44 5.44
N THR A 140 11.65 12.46 6.27
CA THR A 140 10.94 12.34 7.54
C THR A 140 9.63 13.11 7.46
N ALA A 141 8.59 12.55 8.08
CA ALA A 141 7.36 13.27 8.33
C ALA A 141 7.01 13.14 9.81
N PHE A 142 6.37 14.18 10.34
CA PHE A 142 5.70 14.10 11.64
C PHE A 142 4.62 13.02 11.56
N MET A 143 4.29 12.40 12.69
CA MET A 143 3.14 11.51 12.82
C MET A 143 1.86 12.29 12.45
N PRO A 144 1.14 12.00 11.34
CA PRO A 144 -0.14 12.62 11.09
C PRO A 144 -1.15 11.93 11.99
N CYS A 145 -1.55 12.64 13.04
CA CYS A 145 -2.86 13.28 13.09
C CYS A 145 -3.06 13.90 14.48
N THR A 146 -3.85 14.97 14.52
CA THR A 146 -4.52 15.41 15.75
C THR A 146 -6.02 15.43 15.46
N PRO A 147 -6.80 14.48 16.01
CA PRO A 147 -6.37 13.33 16.80
C PRO A 147 -5.92 12.15 15.93
N ALA A 148 -4.82 11.50 16.30
CA ALA A 148 -4.42 10.24 15.69
C ALA A 148 -5.44 9.16 16.00
N VAL A 149 -6.05 8.57 14.96
CA VAL A 149 -6.88 7.38 15.11
C VAL A 149 -5.96 6.18 14.91
N ALA A 150 -5.53 5.57 16.01
CA ALA A 150 -4.82 4.30 15.95
C ALA A 150 -5.77 3.24 15.35
N PRO A 151 -5.26 2.34 14.50
CA PRO A 151 -6.08 1.25 13.99
C PRO A 151 -6.53 0.36 15.15
N THR A 152 -7.82 0.08 15.22
CA THR A 152 -8.44 -0.90 16.11
C THR A 152 -9.21 -1.90 15.25
N PRO A 153 -9.52 -3.10 15.76
CA PRO A 153 -10.35 -4.05 15.02
C PRO A 153 -11.66 -3.43 14.52
N GLU A 154 -12.29 -2.58 15.33
CA GLU A 154 -13.60 -1.98 15.06
C GLU A 154 -13.54 -0.91 13.97
N ASN A 155 -12.56 0.01 14.04
CA ASN A 155 -12.47 1.08 13.04
C ASN A 155 -11.93 0.58 11.69
N VAL A 156 -11.06 -0.44 11.68
CA VAL A 156 -10.54 -1.04 10.45
C VAL A 156 -11.65 -1.80 9.73
N ILE A 157 -12.43 -2.61 10.44
CA ILE A 157 -13.51 -3.37 9.80
C ILE A 157 -14.66 -2.47 9.37
N LYS A 158 -14.98 -1.43 10.15
CA LYS A 158 -15.95 -0.41 9.75
C LYS A 158 -15.49 0.31 8.48
N GLY A 159 -14.22 0.72 8.42
CA GLY A 159 -13.67 1.37 7.23
C GLY A 159 -13.72 0.45 6.00
N ALA A 160 -13.44 -0.85 6.18
CA ALA A 160 -13.55 -1.84 5.10
C ALA A 160 -14.99 -1.97 4.58
N LEU A 161 -15.98 -2.03 5.48
CA LEU A 161 -17.41 -2.07 5.14
C LEU A 161 -17.88 -0.80 4.43
N ASP A 162 -17.55 0.38 4.98
CA ASP A 162 -17.94 1.68 4.43
C ASP A 162 -17.35 1.90 3.02
N CYS A 163 -16.22 1.25 2.72
CA CYS A 163 -15.55 1.29 1.41
C CYS A 163 -15.89 0.09 0.52
N GLU A 164 -16.84 -0.77 0.92
CA GLU A 164 -17.23 -1.98 0.19
C GLU A 164 -16.03 -2.86 -0.20
N SER A 165 -15.08 -3.04 0.72
CA SER A 165 -13.84 -3.78 0.46
C SER A 165 -14.07 -5.30 0.41
N ASP A 166 -13.64 -5.93 -0.69
CA ASP A 166 -13.69 -7.41 -0.83
C ASP A 166 -12.66 -8.12 0.07
N ILE A 167 -11.51 -7.47 0.31
CA ILE A 167 -10.39 -8.03 1.07
C ILE A 167 -9.91 -7.01 2.11
N VAL A 168 -9.80 -7.44 3.36
CA VAL A 168 -9.14 -6.63 4.42
C VAL A 168 -7.73 -7.15 4.70
N PHE A 169 -6.77 -6.23 4.87
CA PHE A 169 -5.42 -6.55 5.34
C PHE A 169 -5.27 -6.18 6.82
N CYS A 170 -4.79 -7.10 7.66
CA CYS A 170 -4.70 -6.85 9.10
C CYS A 170 -3.55 -7.59 9.81
N VAL A 171 -3.35 -7.26 11.08
CA VAL A 171 -2.51 -8.04 12.00
C VAL A 171 -3.32 -9.21 12.60
N PRO A 172 -2.68 -10.32 13.07
CA PRO A 172 -3.40 -11.47 13.61
C PRO A 172 -4.38 -11.11 14.72
N SER A 173 -4.01 -10.19 15.62
CA SER A 173 -4.87 -9.78 16.73
C SER A 173 -6.20 -9.17 16.29
N PHE A 174 -6.26 -8.57 15.10
CA PHE A 174 -7.51 -8.03 14.55
C PHE A 174 -8.37 -9.15 13.97
N ALA A 175 -7.76 -10.07 13.20
CA ALA A 175 -8.44 -11.27 12.73
C ALA A 175 -9.00 -12.11 13.88
N GLU A 176 -8.27 -12.22 14.99
CA GLU A 176 -8.75 -12.90 16.20
C GLU A 176 -9.95 -12.20 16.84
N ALA A 177 -9.92 -10.86 16.91
CA ALA A 177 -11.05 -10.09 17.41
C ALA A 177 -12.30 -10.26 16.51
N TRP A 178 -12.11 -10.26 15.20
CA TRP A 178 -13.20 -10.46 14.23
C TRP A 178 -13.73 -11.88 14.23
N SER A 179 -12.89 -12.90 14.51
CA SER A 179 -13.36 -14.30 14.57
C SER A 179 -14.40 -14.57 15.66
N ARG A 180 -14.61 -13.62 16.58
CA ARG A 180 -15.56 -13.71 17.70
C ARG A 180 -16.90 -13.01 17.43
N ASN A 181 -16.99 -12.18 16.39
CA ASN A 181 -18.20 -11.43 16.03
C ASN A 181 -18.54 -11.69 14.55
N ALA A 182 -19.81 -11.88 14.22
CA ALA A 182 -20.26 -12.29 12.88
C ALA A 182 -19.56 -11.52 11.75
N ALA A 183 -19.03 -12.27 10.78
CA ALA A 183 -18.06 -11.81 9.79
C ALA A 183 -18.57 -10.67 8.91
N TYR A 184 -17.68 -9.73 8.59
CA TYR A 184 -18.00 -8.46 7.93
C TYR A 184 -17.39 -8.31 6.52
N VAL A 185 -16.54 -9.24 6.07
CA VAL A 185 -15.82 -9.14 4.78
C VAL A 185 -15.61 -10.53 4.17
N ASP A 186 -15.54 -10.60 2.84
CA ASP A 186 -15.43 -11.86 2.09
C ASP A 186 -14.07 -12.56 2.30
N SER A 187 -13.00 -11.78 2.49
CA SER A 187 -11.64 -12.30 2.65
C SER A 187 -10.81 -11.48 3.62
N CYS A 188 -9.94 -12.17 4.36
CA CYS A 188 -8.98 -11.57 5.29
C CYS A 188 -7.57 -12.03 4.94
N LEU A 189 -6.68 -11.06 4.71
CA LEU A 189 -5.25 -11.25 4.53
C LEU A 189 -4.54 -10.79 5.79
N TYR A 190 -3.76 -11.65 6.45
CA TYR A 190 -3.06 -11.27 7.68
C TYR A 190 -1.54 -11.43 7.60
N ASP A 191 -0.84 -10.61 8.39
CA ASP A 191 0.62 -10.64 8.56
C ASP A 191 1.08 -10.02 9.90
N GLY A 192 2.30 -10.33 10.34
CA GLY A 192 2.92 -9.79 11.56
C GLY A 192 2.99 -10.79 12.72
N GLY A 193 2.52 -12.03 12.53
CA GLY A 193 2.59 -13.11 13.51
C GLY A 193 1.71 -14.31 13.13
N PRO A 194 1.73 -15.40 13.92
CA PRO A 194 0.83 -16.52 13.71
C PRO A 194 -0.61 -16.16 14.11
N LEU A 195 -1.58 -16.68 13.36
CA LEU A 195 -3.00 -16.66 13.72
C LEU A 195 -3.36 -17.94 14.48
N SER A 196 -4.12 -17.83 15.56
CA SER A 196 -4.60 -19.02 16.26
C SER A 196 -5.50 -19.89 15.38
N LYS A 197 -5.31 -21.21 15.45
CA LYS A 197 -6.10 -22.17 14.66
C LYS A 197 -7.60 -22.01 14.88
N GLU A 198 -8.02 -21.81 16.12
CA GLU A 198 -9.42 -21.60 16.48
C GLU A 198 -10.00 -20.36 15.79
N ALA A 199 -9.29 -19.23 15.79
CA ALA A 199 -9.72 -18.02 15.12
C ALA A 199 -9.83 -18.22 13.60
N GLY A 200 -8.83 -18.87 12.98
CA GLY A 200 -8.86 -19.20 11.55
C GLY A 200 -10.01 -20.13 11.16
N ASP A 201 -10.25 -21.18 11.97
CA ASP A 201 -11.35 -22.13 11.79
C ASP A 201 -12.71 -21.42 11.92
N ASN A 202 -12.85 -20.48 12.86
CA ASN A 202 -14.06 -19.70 13.05
C ASN A 202 -14.34 -18.78 11.86
N LEU A 203 -13.35 -18.01 11.41
CA LEU A 203 -13.48 -17.15 10.23
C LEU A 203 -13.87 -17.94 8.99
N THR A 204 -13.22 -19.09 8.76
CA THR A 204 -13.52 -19.96 7.62
C THR A 204 -14.95 -20.53 7.69
N ARG A 205 -15.44 -20.86 8.90
CA ARG A 205 -16.81 -21.35 9.10
C ARG A 205 -17.86 -20.29 8.75
N GLU A 206 -17.56 -19.02 9.03
CA GLU A 206 -18.40 -17.87 8.67
C GLU A 206 -18.26 -17.48 7.19
N GLY A 207 -17.53 -18.26 6.39
CA GLY A 207 -17.39 -18.04 4.94
C GLY A 207 -16.25 -17.11 4.55
N VAL A 208 -15.44 -16.63 5.50
CA VAL A 208 -14.30 -15.74 5.21
C VAL A 208 -13.12 -16.55 4.67
N SER A 209 -12.61 -16.17 3.50
CA SER A 209 -11.36 -16.76 3.00
C SER A 209 -10.17 -16.13 3.72
N VAL A 210 -9.39 -16.94 4.44
CA VAL A 210 -8.23 -16.48 5.23
C VAL A 210 -6.93 -16.78 4.50
N PHE A 211 -6.12 -15.73 4.28
CA PHE A 211 -4.83 -15.80 3.60
C PHE A 211 -3.71 -15.28 4.51
N THR A 212 -2.57 -15.96 4.51
CA THR A 212 -1.34 -15.50 5.18
C THR A 212 -0.32 -15.04 4.16
N LEU A 213 0.28 -13.86 4.35
CA LEU A 213 1.32 -13.35 3.45
C LEU A 213 2.66 -14.10 3.59
N TYR A 214 2.95 -14.63 4.77
CA TYR A 214 4.11 -15.47 5.01
C TYR A 214 3.67 -16.86 5.48
N ARG A 215 4.35 -17.90 4.98
CA ARG A 215 4.34 -19.23 5.60
C ARG A 215 5.56 -19.32 6.51
N TRP A 216 5.32 -19.60 7.78
CA TRP A 216 6.33 -20.00 8.75
C TRP A 216 6.63 -21.50 8.61
#